data_AF-A0A9D5QCS1-F1
#
_entry.id   AF-A0A9D5QCS1-F1
#
_cell.length_a   1.000
_cell.length_b   1.000
_cell.length_c   1.000
_cell.angle_alpha   90.00
_cell.angle_beta   90.00
_cell.angle_gamma   90.00
#
_symmetry.space_group_name_H-M   'P 1'
#
loop_
_entity.id
_entity.type
_entity.pdbx_description
1 polymer ?
#
loop_
_entity_poly.entity_id
_entity_poly.type
_entity_poly.pdbx_seq_one_letter_code
_entity_poly.pdbx_strand_id
1 'polypeptide(L)'
;NGSVHFKLSAPTTGWVALGIAPTTMMKGADFIMGYVAEGNAVIADEYGNSATSHKPDTELGGEDNIQNKSGSEADGVTQISFSIPLDSGDEYDKVLEPGGSYKVIFAYGSSDDFTSYHKKKASAKIESL
;
A
#
# COMPACT_ATOMS: atom_id res chain seq x y z
N ASN A 1 0.87 15.49 -15.26
CA ASN A 1 0.50 14.51 -14.23
C ASN A 1 1.61 14.47 -13.20
N GLY A 2 1.28 14.74 -11.93
CA GLY A 2 2.23 14.63 -10.82
C GLY A 2 2.20 13.22 -10.22
N SER A 3 3.16 12.94 -9.34
CA SER A 3 3.22 11.71 -8.56
C SER A 3 3.53 12.06 -7.11
N VAL A 4 3.13 11.18 -6.20
CA VAL A 4 3.49 11.25 -4.78
C VAL A 4 4.46 10.12 -4.46
N HIS A 5 5.45 10.41 -3.62
CA HIS A 5 6.44 9.43 -3.16
C HIS A 5 6.12 8.99 -1.74
N PHE A 6 6.00 7.68 -1.53
CA PHE A 6 5.75 7.08 -0.24
C PHE A 6 6.98 6.33 0.27
N LYS A 7 7.11 6.34 1.59
CA LYS A 7 8.08 5.53 2.33
C LYS A 7 7.40 4.94 3.55
N LEU A 8 7.32 3.61 3.61
CA LEU A 8 6.66 2.85 4.67
C LEU A 8 7.69 1.96 5.37
N SER A 9 7.59 1.87 6.70
CA SER A 9 8.46 1.00 7.48
C SER A 9 7.76 0.50 8.74
N ALA A 10 8.03 -0.74 9.13
CA ALA A 10 7.52 -1.32 10.37
C ALA A 10 8.55 -2.28 11.00
N PRO A 11 8.50 -2.50 12.34
CA PRO A 11 9.36 -3.47 13.02
C PRO A 11 8.89 -4.90 12.74
N THR A 12 9.22 -5.40 11.56
CA THR A 12 8.95 -6.75 11.08
C THR A 12 10.03 -7.18 10.08
N THR A 13 10.05 -8.48 9.76
CA THR A 13 10.83 -9.09 8.67
C THR A 13 9.88 -9.70 7.64
N GLY A 14 8.89 -8.93 7.24
CA GLY A 14 7.74 -9.41 6.48
C GLY A 14 6.99 -8.22 5.88
N TRP A 15 5.76 -8.45 5.42
CA TRP A 15 5.06 -7.42 4.68
C TRP A 15 4.65 -6.18 5.51
N VAL A 16 4.65 -5.02 4.83
CA VAL A 16 4.07 -3.75 5.27
C VAL A 16 3.06 -3.25 4.24
N ALA A 17 2.03 -2.53 4.67
CA ALA A 17 0.96 -2.06 3.80
C ALA A 17 0.45 -0.65 4.15
N LEU A 18 0.05 0.08 3.12
CA LEU A 18 -0.73 1.30 3.16
C LEU A 18 -2.05 1.06 2.41
N GLY A 19 -3.18 1.42 3.00
CA GLY A 19 -4.47 1.50 2.33
C GLY A 19 -5.02 2.91 2.38
N ILE A 20 -5.37 3.49 1.23
CA ILE A 20 -5.78 4.87 1.05
C ILE A 20 -7.30 4.94 0.88
N ALA A 21 -7.93 5.88 1.57
CA ALA A 21 -9.36 6.21 1.48
C ALA A 21 -10.35 5.02 1.63
N PRO A 22 -10.17 4.09 2.59
CA PRO A 22 -11.14 3.01 2.81
C PRO A 22 -12.53 3.55 3.15
N THR A 23 -13.56 2.91 2.58
CA THR A 23 -14.97 3.20 2.89
C THR A 23 -15.40 2.54 4.21
N THR A 24 -15.04 1.27 4.43
CA THR A 24 -15.36 0.52 5.65
C THR A 24 -14.33 -0.58 5.85
N MET A 25 -13.61 -0.55 6.97
CA MET A 25 -12.49 -1.46 7.23
C MET A 25 -11.49 -1.43 6.05
N MET A 26 -11.27 -2.54 5.35
CA MET A 26 -10.42 -2.60 4.17
C MET A 26 -11.16 -2.21 2.89
N LYS A 27 -12.49 -2.25 2.88
CA LYS A 27 -13.29 -2.14 1.65
C LYS A 27 -13.07 -0.80 0.96
N GLY A 28 -12.74 -0.86 -0.32
CA GLY A 28 -12.52 0.30 -1.17
C GLY A 28 -11.24 1.07 -0.88
N ALA A 29 -10.31 0.50 -0.10
CA ALA A 29 -8.98 1.07 -0.03
C ALA A 29 -8.17 0.68 -1.27
N ASP A 30 -7.53 1.69 -1.84
CA ASP A 30 -6.37 1.58 -2.72
C ASP A 30 -5.18 1.15 -1.84
N PHE A 31 -4.70 -0.08 -2.02
CA PHE A 31 -3.65 -0.69 -1.23
C PHE A 31 -2.35 -0.81 -2.00
N ILE A 32 -1.28 -0.38 -1.33
CA ILE A 32 0.07 -0.76 -1.71
C ILE A 32 0.66 -1.60 -0.58
N MET A 33 1.05 -2.82 -0.92
CA MET A 33 1.64 -3.79 0.01
C MET A 33 3.03 -4.18 -0.47
N GLY A 34 3.97 -4.43 0.44
CA GLY A 34 5.28 -4.90 0.04
C GLY A 34 6.09 -5.55 1.15
N TYR A 35 7.00 -6.42 0.75
CA TYR A 35 7.99 -7.09 1.59
C TYR A 35 9.34 -7.15 0.86
N VAL A 36 10.37 -7.67 1.52
CA VAL A 36 11.70 -7.81 0.93
C VAL A 36 12.12 -9.27 0.99
N ALA A 37 12.20 -9.92 -0.18
CA ALA A 37 12.65 -11.30 -0.29
C ALA A 37 14.00 -11.35 -0.99
N GLU A 38 14.97 -12.03 -0.38
CA GLU A 38 16.32 -12.20 -0.93
C GLU A 38 17.00 -10.87 -1.32
N GLY A 39 16.73 -9.81 -0.56
CA GLY A 39 17.25 -8.45 -0.82
C GLY A 39 16.51 -7.66 -1.91
N ASN A 40 15.45 -8.23 -2.50
CA ASN A 40 14.63 -7.58 -3.52
C ASN A 40 13.27 -7.17 -2.93
N ALA A 41 12.87 -5.93 -3.17
CA ALA A 41 11.54 -5.47 -2.80
C ALA A 41 10.49 -6.03 -3.75
N VAL A 42 9.47 -6.68 -3.19
CA VAL A 42 8.27 -7.11 -3.90
C VAL A 42 7.14 -6.21 -3.43
N ILE A 43 6.60 -5.40 -4.34
CA ILE A 43 5.55 -4.42 -4.03
C ILE A 43 4.39 -4.62 -5.01
N ALA A 44 3.19 -4.80 -4.46
CA ALA A 44 1.96 -5.09 -5.18
C ALA A 44 0.95 -3.93 -5.03
N ASP A 45 0.23 -3.73 -6.12
CA ASP A 45 -0.92 -2.83 -6.24
C ASP A 45 -2.20 -3.64 -6.07
N GLU A 46 -2.97 -3.31 -5.05
CA GLU A 46 -4.11 -4.10 -4.59
C GLU A 46 -5.29 -3.24 -4.20
N TYR A 47 -6.47 -3.84 -4.23
CA TYR A 47 -7.71 -3.18 -3.88
C TYR A 47 -8.47 -3.96 -2.82
N GLY A 48 -9.00 -3.22 -1.84
CA GLY A 48 -9.87 -3.76 -0.80
C GLY A 48 -11.24 -4.19 -1.34
N ASN A 49 -11.33 -5.38 -1.93
CA ASN A 49 -12.56 -5.91 -2.53
C ASN A 49 -13.66 -6.29 -1.51
N SER A 50 -13.32 -6.41 -0.22
CA SER A 50 -14.31 -6.57 0.86
C SER A 50 -13.84 -5.92 2.17
N ALA A 51 -14.64 -6.03 3.24
CA ALA A 51 -14.27 -5.47 4.55
C ALA A 51 -13.01 -6.11 5.16
N THR A 52 -12.64 -7.32 4.72
CA THR A 52 -11.56 -8.13 5.29
C THR A 52 -10.69 -8.82 4.24
N SER A 53 -10.78 -8.42 2.97
CA SER A 53 -9.97 -8.99 1.90
C SER A 53 -9.54 -7.92 0.91
N HIS A 54 -8.51 -8.25 0.16
CA HIS A 54 -7.98 -7.47 -0.95
C HIS A 54 -7.65 -8.42 -2.12
N LYS A 55 -7.44 -7.85 -3.30
CA LYS A 55 -7.03 -8.53 -4.52
C LYS A 55 -6.13 -7.60 -5.36
N PRO A 56 -5.23 -8.14 -6.20
CA PRO A 56 -4.51 -7.34 -7.17
C PRO A 56 -5.47 -6.61 -8.10
N ASP A 57 -5.15 -5.37 -8.45
CA ASP A 57 -6.01 -4.52 -9.28
C ASP A 57 -6.18 -5.11 -10.68
N THR A 58 -5.10 -5.68 -11.20
CA THR A 58 -5.07 -6.44 -12.46
C THR A 58 -6.01 -7.64 -12.49
N GLU A 59 -6.33 -8.27 -11.34
CA GLU A 59 -7.34 -9.34 -11.28
C GLU A 59 -8.77 -8.80 -11.31
N LEU A 60 -8.97 -7.53 -10.97
CA LEU A 60 -10.27 -6.86 -10.98
C LEU A 60 -10.52 -6.12 -12.30
N GLY A 61 -9.49 -5.97 -13.14
CA GLY A 61 -9.56 -5.31 -14.44
C GLY A 61 -8.91 -3.94 -14.49
N GLY A 62 -8.19 -3.55 -13.43
CA GLY A 62 -7.34 -2.36 -13.40
C GLY A 62 -5.89 -2.64 -13.79
N GLU A 63 -5.00 -1.72 -13.41
CA GLU A 63 -3.59 -1.70 -13.77
C GLU A 63 -2.67 -1.70 -12.52
N ASP A 64 -1.41 -2.09 -12.69
CA ASP A 64 -0.36 -1.80 -11.67
C ASP A 64 0.24 -0.44 -12.02
N ASN A 65 -0.03 0.57 -11.20
CA ASN A 65 0.37 1.94 -11.44
C ASN A 65 1.55 2.39 -10.56
N ILE A 66 2.13 1.47 -9.80
CA ILE A 66 3.25 1.75 -8.90
C ILE A 66 4.57 1.92 -9.66
N GLN A 67 5.29 3.00 -9.33
CA GLN A 67 6.57 3.39 -9.93
C GLN A 67 7.68 3.44 -8.87
N ASN A 68 8.95 3.40 -9.31
CA ASN A 68 10.14 3.56 -8.46
C ASN A 68 10.16 2.63 -7.23
N LYS A 69 9.72 1.38 -7.40
CA LYS A 69 9.69 0.35 -6.35
C LYS A 69 11.10 0.12 -5.80
N SER A 70 11.25 0.20 -4.48
CA SER A 70 12.48 -0.12 -3.76
C SER A 70 12.17 -0.53 -2.33
N GLY A 71 13.11 -1.18 -1.67
CA GLY A 71 12.92 -1.60 -0.29
C GLY A 71 14.18 -2.21 0.30
N SER A 72 14.18 -2.30 1.62
CA SER A 72 15.26 -2.90 2.39
C SER A 72 14.69 -3.58 3.62
N GLU A 73 15.39 -4.61 4.07
CA GLU A 73 15.14 -5.23 5.35
C GLU A 73 16.46 -5.33 6.11
N ALA A 74 16.50 -4.72 7.29
CA ALA A 74 17.66 -4.73 8.17
C ALA A 74 17.21 -4.56 9.62
N ASP A 75 17.93 -5.17 10.55
CA ASP A 75 17.72 -5.01 11.99
C ASP A 75 16.26 -5.27 12.45
N GLY A 76 15.57 -6.21 11.79
CA GLY A 76 14.18 -6.55 12.09
C GLY A 76 13.17 -5.48 11.65
N VAL A 77 13.53 -4.65 10.66
CA VAL A 77 12.69 -3.62 10.07
C VAL A 77 12.63 -3.80 8.55
N THR A 78 11.43 -4.06 8.04
CA THR A 78 11.12 -3.97 6.61
C THR A 78 10.73 -2.53 6.27
N GLN A 79 11.27 -2.03 5.16
CA GLN A 79 10.99 -0.72 4.60
C GLN A 79 10.76 -0.85 3.10
N ILE A 80 9.72 -0.20 2.59
CA ILE A 80 9.46 -0.05 1.16
C ILE A 80 9.33 1.42 0.79
N SER A 81 9.74 1.77 -0.42
CA SER A 81 9.52 3.09 -1.01
C SER A 81 9.03 2.91 -2.45
N PHE A 82 8.07 3.74 -2.84
CA PHE A 82 7.44 3.69 -4.15
C PHE A 82 6.82 5.05 -4.47
N SER A 83 6.34 5.19 -5.70
CA SER A 83 5.59 6.36 -6.15
C SER A 83 4.32 5.91 -6.84
N ILE A 84 3.24 6.66 -6.68
CA ILE A 84 2.02 6.49 -7.48
C ILE A 84 1.67 7.81 -8.16
N PRO A 85 1.03 7.79 -9.34
CA PRO A 85 0.44 8.99 -9.93
C PRO A 85 -0.55 9.65 -8.96
N LEU A 86 -0.69 10.97 -9.03
CA LEU A 86 -1.77 11.67 -8.32
C LEU A 86 -3.15 11.29 -8.89
N ASP A 87 -3.18 10.95 -10.17
CA ASP A 87 -4.34 10.45 -10.90
C ASP A 87 -3.82 9.49 -11.97
N SER A 88 -4.03 8.20 -11.77
CA SER A 88 -3.66 7.14 -12.73
C SER A 88 -4.72 6.94 -13.81
N GLY A 89 -5.96 7.32 -13.54
CA GLY A 89 -7.13 6.97 -14.34
C GLY A 89 -7.66 5.56 -14.10
N ASP A 90 -7.09 4.81 -13.17
CA ASP A 90 -7.56 3.47 -12.79
C ASP A 90 -8.78 3.54 -11.86
N GLU A 91 -9.71 2.59 -11.98
CA GLU A 91 -10.95 2.55 -11.18
C GLU A 91 -10.70 2.18 -9.71
N TYR A 92 -9.62 1.46 -9.43
CA TYR A 92 -9.27 0.95 -8.10
C TYR A 92 -8.34 1.88 -7.32
N ASP A 93 -7.72 2.84 -8.02
CA ASP A 93 -6.86 3.86 -7.42
C ASP A 93 -7.61 5.06 -6.88
N LYS A 94 -7.05 5.67 -5.82
CA LYS A 94 -7.58 6.91 -5.30
C LYS A 94 -6.91 8.12 -5.93
N VAL A 95 -7.69 8.96 -6.62
CA VAL A 95 -7.23 10.30 -7.02
C VAL A 95 -6.83 11.15 -5.80
N LEU A 96 -5.57 11.60 -5.81
CA LEU A 96 -4.92 12.43 -4.80
C LEU A 96 -4.78 13.87 -5.30
N GLU A 97 -5.69 14.71 -4.84
CA GLU A 97 -5.72 16.15 -5.12
C GLU A 97 -4.75 16.89 -4.21
N PRO A 98 -3.95 17.84 -4.72
CA PRO A 98 -3.17 18.75 -3.86
C PRO A 98 -4.04 19.45 -2.81
N GLY A 99 -3.57 19.55 -1.56
CA GLY A 99 -4.37 20.02 -0.43
C GLY A 99 -5.48 19.06 0.03
N GLY A 100 -5.61 17.89 -0.60
CA GLY A 100 -6.57 16.86 -0.24
C GLY A 100 -6.27 16.21 1.11
N SER A 101 -7.31 15.62 1.71
CA SER A 101 -7.19 14.99 3.01
C SER A 101 -7.83 13.61 3.02
N TYR A 102 -7.04 12.60 3.37
CA TYR A 102 -7.36 11.20 3.15
C TYR A 102 -7.23 10.40 4.44
N LYS A 103 -8.26 9.61 4.75
CA LYS A 103 -8.11 8.55 5.74
C LYS A 103 -7.19 7.49 5.16
N VAL A 104 -6.26 7.01 5.97
CA VAL A 104 -5.38 5.91 5.61
C VAL A 104 -5.40 4.85 6.69
N ILE A 105 -5.19 3.61 6.29
CA ILE A 105 -4.95 2.47 7.17
C ILE A 105 -3.57 1.90 6.88
N PHE A 106 -2.92 1.40 7.91
CA PHE A 106 -1.62 0.75 7.81
C PHE A 106 -1.69 -0.60 8.49
N ALA A 107 -0.93 -1.56 7.98
CA ALA A 107 -0.75 -2.84 8.62
C ALA A 107 0.65 -3.40 8.32
N TYR A 108 1.08 -4.35 9.15
CA TYR A 108 2.24 -5.16 8.85
C TYR A 108 2.04 -6.60 9.35
N GLY A 109 2.63 -7.56 8.64
CA GLY A 109 2.66 -8.99 8.97
C GLY A 109 4.10 -9.50 9.11
N SER A 110 4.27 -10.78 9.45
CA SER A 110 5.61 -11.37 9.69
C SER A 110 6.02 -12.43 8.67
N SER A 111 5.31 -12.47 7.54
CA SER A 111 5.62 -13.37 6.43
C SER A 111 5.91 -12.53 5.19
N ASP A 112 6.75 -13.06 4.32
CA ASP A 112 7.02 -12.54 2.98
C ASP A 112 5.96 -13.02 1.99
N ASP A 113 4.74 -12.57 2.20
CA ASP A 113 3.58 -12.84 1.34
C ASP A 113 2.56 -11.69 1.47
N PHE A 114 1.47 -11.75 0.72
CA PHE A 114 0.39 -10.76 0.80
C PHE A 114 -0.86 -11.27 1.52
N THR A 115 -0.90 -12.53 1.98
CA THR A 115 -2.15 -13.18 2.44
C THR A 115 -2.16 -13.52 3.93
N SER A 116 -0.98 -13.59 4.55
CA SER A 116 -0.82 -13.81 5.98
C SER A 116 -1.43 -12.66 6.77
N TYR A 117 -2.16 -13.01 7.83
CA TYR A 117 -2.87 -12.04 8.66
C TYR A 117 -1.92 -11.04 9.35
N HIS A 118 -2.33 -9.77 9.37
CA HIS A 118 -1.53 -8.70 9.98
C HIS A 118 -1.31 -8.91 11.49
N LYS A 119 -0.11 -8.57 11.99
CA LYS A 119 0.19 -8.55 13.43
C LYS A 119 -0.33 -7.30 14.12
N LYS A 120 -0.19 -6.15 13.47
CA LYS A 120 -0.74 -4.88 13.95
C LYS A 120 -1.30 -4.09 12.79
N LYS A 121 -2.26 -3.24 13.13
CA LYS A 121 -2.86 -2.27 12.22
C LYS A 121 -3.06 -0.93 12.92
N ALA A 122 -3.06 0.14 12.15
CA ALA A 122 -3.33 1.49 12.60
C ALA A 122 -4.14 2.25 11.54
N SER A 123 -4.64 3.43 11.91
CA SER A 123 -5.27 4.35 10.96
C SER A 123 -4.86 5.77 11.29
N ALA A 124 -4.72 6.60 10.26
CA ALA A 124 -4.45 8.02 10.40
C ALA A 124 -5.22 8.81 9.34
N LYS A 125 -5.05 10.13 9.39
CA LYS A 125 -5.48 11.05 8.33
C LYS A 125 -4.21 11.72 7.80
N ILE A 126 -4.02 11.71 6.49
CA ILE A 126 -2.93 12.40 5.81
C ILE A 126 -3.47 13.60 5.05
N GLU A 127 -2.64 14.64 4.93
CA GLU A 127 -2.92 15.83 4.15
C GLU A 127 -1.82 15.95 3.10
N SER A 128 -2.20 15.98 1.82
CA SER A 128 -1.25 16.30 0.76
C SER A 128 -0.97 17.80 0.80
N LEU A 129 0.31 18.16 0.83
CA LEU A 129 0.76 19.56 0.83
C LEU A 129 0.41 20.28 -0.47
#